data_AF-S5U8B3-F1
#
_entry.id   AF-S5U8B3-F1
#
_cell.length_a   1.000
_cell.length_b   1.000
_cell.length_c   1.000
_cell.angle_alpha   90.00
_cell.angle_beta   90.00
_cell.angle_gamma   90.00
#
_symmetry.space_group_name_H-M   'P 1'
#
loop_
_entity.id
_entity.type
_entity.pdbx_description
1 polymer ?
#
loop_
_entity_poly.entity_id
_entity_poly.type
_entity_poly.pdbx_seq_one_letter_code
_entity_poly.pdbx_strand_id
1 'polypeptide(L)'
;LKPSDIMTREAFENAIVVNSAIGGSTNAPIHLNAIARHLGVKLDNDDWQTVGLNVPLLVNLQPTGEYLGEDYHHAGGVPAVIAELMKGDLLPHPGARTVNGKSIGENSEGVANENPDVIRSVAKPLKANAGFINLRGNLFDSAIMKTSGISPEFRERYLSNPRDPEAFEGNAMVFDGPEDYHARIDDPAQGIDEHTILFMRGAGPVGYPGGAEVVNMQPPAYLIKKGIHALACIGDGRQSGTSGSPSIL
;
A
#
# COMPACT_ATOMS: atom_id res chain seq x y z
N LEU A 1 6.57 24.85 -19.98
CA LEU A 1 5.87 23.95 -19.03
C LEU A 1 5.29 22.80 -19.82
N LYS A 2 6.09 21.76 -19.96
CA LYS A 2 5.76 20.46 -20.55
C LYS A 2 5.68 19.43 -19.42
N PRO A 3 5.06 18.26 -19.64
CA PRO A 3 5.04 17.16 -18.66
C PRO A 3 6.43 16.83 -18.07
N SER A 4 7.46 16.77 -18.90
CA SER A 4 8.86 16.50 -18.49
C SER A 4 9.50 17.62 -17.65
N ASP A 5 8.96 18.84 -17.68
CA ASP A 5 9.43 19.95 -16.85
C ASP A 5 8.89 19.84 -15.41
N ILE A 6 7.91 18.96 -15.16
CA ILE A 6 7.14 18.84 -13.92
C ILE A 6 7.36 17.47 -13.28
N MET A 7 7.19 16.40 -14.06
CA MET A 7 7.33 15.01 -13.59
C MET A 7 8.80 14.56 -13.62
N THR A 8 9.61 15.25 -12.83
CA THR A 8 11.04 14.94 -12.61
C THR A 8 11.20 13.81 -11.58
N ARG A 9 12.42 13.30 -11.41
CA ARG A 9 12.76 12.34 -10.35
C ARG A 9 12.30 12.83 -8.97
N GLU A 10 12.55 14.10 -8.66
CA GLU A 10 12.14 14.75 -7.41
C GLU A 10 10.61 14.74 -7.22
N ALA A 11 9.85 14.98 -8.29
CA ALA A 11 8.39 14.92 -8.24
C ALA A 11 7.86 13.50 -7.99
N PHE A 12 8.51 12.47 -8.56
CA PHE A 12 8.17 11.07 -8.27
C PHE A 12 8.50 10.68 -6.82
N GLU A 13 9.62 11.14 -6.27
CA GLU A 13 9.96 10.89 -4.86
C GLU A 13 8.97 11.56 -3.91
N ASN A 14 8.54 12.81 -4.20
CA ASN A 14 7.43 13.43 -3.48
C ASN A 14 6.13 12.63 -3.61
N ALA A 15 5.81 12.10 -4.79
CA ALA A 15 4.61 11.30 -4.99
C ALA A 15 4.65 10.00 -4.17
N ILE A 16 5.82 9.36 -4.03
CA ILE A 16 6.01 8.20 -3.16
C ILE A 16 5.72 8.57 -1.70
N VAL A 17 6.32 9.65 -1.20
CA VAL A 17 6.11 10.11 0.19
C VAL A 17 4.64 10.44 0.44
N VAL A 18 4.01 11.21 -0.45
CA VAL A 18 2.60 11.57 -0.32
C VAL A 18 1.73 10.31 -0.37
N ASN A 19 2.01 9.37 -1.28
CA ASN A 19 1.27 8.10 -1.33
C ASN A 19 1.40 7.30 -0.03
N SER A 20 2.59 7.21 0.57
CA SER A 20 2.77 6.57 1.87
C SER A 20 1.98 7.29 2.98
N ALA A 21 2.05 8.63 3.02
CA ALA A 21 1.39 9.43 4.05
C ALA A 21 -0.14 9.33 4.02
N ILE A 22 -0.72 9.15 2.83
CA ILE A 22 -2.16 8.95 2.67
C ILE A 22 -2.58 7.48 2.78
N GLY A 23 -1.66 6.54 2.95
CA GLY A 23 -1.95 5.12 2.90
C GLY A 23 -2.49 4.68 1.54
N GLY A 24 -1.84 5.12 0.46
CA GLY A 24 -2.30 4.95 -0.91
C GLY A 24 -2.33 3.50 -1.41
N SER A 25 -2.84 3.31 -2.63
CA SER A 25 -3.03 2.00 -3.24
C SER A 25 -1.69 1.35 -3.64
N THR A 26 -1.61 0.02 -3.54
CA THR A 26 -0.50 -0.77 -4.08
C THR A 26 -0.46 -0.81 -5.61
N ASN A 27 -1.49 -0.27 -6.29
CA ASN A 27 -1.46 -0.03 -7.73
C ASN A 27 -0.60 1.21 -8.11
N ALA A 28 -0.31 2.11 -7.16
CA ALA A 28 0.45 3.33 -7.43
C ALA A 28 1.89 3.06 -7.95
N PRO A 29 2.67 2.11 -7.41
CA PRO A 29 3.95 1.69 -8.00
C PRO A 29 3.86 1.31 -9.47
N ILE A 30 2.86 0.52 -9.85
CA ILE A 30 2.66 0.09 -11.24
C ILE A 30 2.45 1.32 -12.14
N HIS A 31 1.58 2.24 -11.71
CA HIS A 31 1.27 3.44 -12.49
C HIS A 31 2.44 4.42 -12.56
N LEU A 32 3.06 4.77 -11.43
CA LEU A 32 4.14 5.75 -11.43
C LEU A 32 5.41 5.23 -12.12
N ASN A 33 5.76 3.95 -11.96
CA ASN A 33 6.89 3.37 -12.67
C ASN A 33 6.64 3.36 -14.18
N ALA A 34 5.41 3.09 -14.62
CA ALA A 34 5.04 3.18 -16.04
C ALA A 34 5.15 4.62 -16.57
N ILE A 35 4.64 5.62 -15.84
CA ILE A 35 4.71 7.04 -16.25
C ILE A 35 6.18 7.50 -16.27
N ALA A 36 6.96 7.20 -15.24
CA ALA A 36 8.38 7.54 -15.15
C ALA A 36 9.16 6.97 -16.35
N ARG A 37 8.90 5.70 -16.71
CA ARG A 37 9.51 5.04 -17.87
C ARG A 37 9.20 5.77 -19.19
N HIS A 38 7.97 6.25 -19.40
CA HIS A 38 7.61 7.03 -20.59
C HIS A 38 8.33 8.38 -20.68
N LEU A 39 8.76 8.92 -19.53
CA LEU A 39 9.49 10.19 -19.44
C LEU A 39 11.01 9.98 -19.40
N GLY A 40 11.50 8.74 -19.44
CA GLY A 40 12.93 8.42 -19.29
C GLY A 40 13.47 8.66 -17.87
N VAL A 41 12.60 8.76 -16.87
CA VAL A 41 12.98 8.88 -15.46
C VAL A 41 13.18 7.48 -14.89
N LYS A 42 14.35 7.22 -14.31
CA LYS A 42 14.60 5.96 -13.59
C LYS A 42 13.76 5.97 -12.31
N LEU A 43 12.87 4.99 -12.17
CA LEU A 43 12.07 4.73 -10.99
C LEU A 43 11.73 3.23 -10.95
N ASP A 44 11.94 2.58 -9.82
CA ASP A 44 11.60 1.17 -9.63
C ASP A 44 11.00 0.91 -8.23
N ASN A 45 10.70 -0.36 -7.93
CA ASN A 45 10.07 -0.75 -6.67
C ASN A 45 11.01 -0.60 -5.45
N ASP A 46 12.34 -0.56 -5.63
CA ASP A 46 13.26 -0.33 -4.51
C ASP A 46 13.12 1.12 -4.02
N ASP A 47 12.88 2.08 -4.93
CA ASP A 47 12.65 3.48 -4.59
C ASP A 47 11.44 3.66 -3.64
N TRP A 48 10.37 2.86 -3.82
CA TRP A 48 9.19 2.89 -2.96
C TRP A 48 9.48 2.49 -1.52
N GLN A 49 10.38 1.52 -1.33
CA GLN A 49 10.83 1.13 0.00
C GLN A 49 11.80 2.17 0.57
N THR A 50 12.82 2.58 -0.19
CA THR A 50 13.85 3.51 0.28
C THR A 50 13.27 4.87 0.68
N VAL A 51 12.35 5.41 -0.12
CA VAL A 51 11.78 6.74 0.09
C VAL A 51 10.49 6.68 0.93
N GLY A 52 9.69 5.64 0.76
CA GLY A 52 8.33 5.60 1.28
C GLY A 52 8.13 4.84 2.59
N LEU A 53 8.96 3.85 2.93
CA LEU A 53 8.67 2.89 4.01
C LEU A 53 8.46 3.56 5.37
N ASN A 54 9.37 4.47 5.74
CA ASN A 54 9.40 5.12 7.05
C ASN A 54 8.51 6.37 7.14
N VAL A 55 7.70 6.64 6.11
CA VAL A 55 6.76 7.75 6.13
C VAL A 55 5.54 7.35 6.98
N PRO A 56 5.12 8.18 7.94
CA PRO A 56 3.99 7.88 8.81
C PRO A 56 2.65 7.95 8.08
N LEU A 57 1.67 7.16 8.52
CA LEU A 57 0.30 7.24 8.02
C LEU A 57 -0.38 8.45 8.68
N LEU A 58 -0.68 9.47 7.89
CA LEU A 58 -1.33 10.69 8.37
C LEU A 58 -2.84 10.67 8.14
N VAL A 59 -3.32 10.04 7.08
CA VAL A 59 -4.73 10.14 6.69
C VAL A 59 -5.56 8.99 7.26
N ASN A 60 -6.57 9.32 8.06
CA ASN A 60 -7.49 8.38 8.71
C ASN A 60 -8.65 8.00 7.78
N LEU A 61 -8.35 7.38 6.65
CA LEU A 61 -9.35 6.96 5.67
C LEU A 61 -9.43 5.45 5.51
N GLN A 62 -10.63 4.96 5.23
CA GLN A 62 -10.81 3.58 4.79
C GLN A 62 -9.93 3.28 3.56
N PRO A 63 -9.32 2.08 3.48
CA PRO A 63 -9.63 0.88 4.27
C PRO A 63 -8.80 0.71 5.56
N THR A 64 -7.88 1.63 5.87
CA THR A 64 -7.02 1.51 7.07
C THR A 64 -7.57 2.30 8.27
N GLY A 65 -8.32 3.36 8.00
CA GLY A 65 -8.92 4.25 8.98
C GLY A 65 -10.45 4.23 8.95
N GLU A 66 -11.04 5.29 9.50
CA GLU A 66 -12.48 5.38 9.78
C GLU A 66 -13.27 6.19 8.75
N TYR A 67 -12.70 7.32 8.29
CA TYR A 67 -13.42 8.33 7.51
C TYR A 67 -13.44 8.04 6.00
N LEU A 68 -14.17 8.88 5.26
CA LEU A 68 -14.31 8.80 3.80
C LEU A 68 -13.82 10.07 3.09
N GLY A 69 -13.82 10.05 1.75
CA GLY A 69 -13.21 11.10 0.93
C GLY A 69 -13.78 12.50 1.12
N GLU A 70 -15.06 12.63 1.51
CA GLU A 70 -15.68 13.93 1.81
C GLU A 70 -15.05 14.58 3.06
N ASP A 71 -14.87 13.80 4.12
CA ASP A 71 -14.20 14.25 5.34
C ASP A 71 -12.75 14.68 5.05
N TYR A 72 -12.05 13.91 4.21
CA TYR A 72 -10.68 14.24 3.80
C TYR A 72 -10.60 15.54 3.01
N HIS A 73 -11.56 15.79 2.12
CA HIS A 73 -11.65 17.06 1.41
C HIS A 73 -11.89 18.21 2.38
N HIS A 74 -12.89 18.08 3.28
CA HIS A 74 -13.21 19.11 4.28
C HIS A 74 -12.07 19.36 5.26
N ALA A 75 -11.25 18.36 5.57
CA ALA A 75 -10.06 18.50 6.43
C ALA A 75 -8.91 19.30 5.77
N GLY A 76 -8.98 19.57 4.46
CA GLY A 76 -7.98 20.31 3.69
C GLY A 76 -7.27 19.49 2.61
N GLY A 77 -7.58 18.19 2.51
CA GLY A 77 -7.12 17.30 1.44
C GLY A 77 -5.60 17.16 1.32
N VAL A 78 -5.13 16.90 0.08
CA VAL A 78 -3.71 16.67 -0.22
C VAL A 78 -2.81 17.85 0.19
N PRO A 79 -3.18 19.13 -0.02
CA PRO A 79 -2.35 20.25 0.41
C PRO A 79 -2.12 20.29 1.93
N ALA A 80 -3.12 19.94 2.74
CA ALA A 80 -2.95 19.85 4.20
C ALA A 80 -2.00 18.70 4.60
N VAL A 81 -2.05 17.56 3.91
CA VAL A 81 -1.09 16.45 4.11
C VAL A 81 0.34 16.88 3.77
N ILE A 82 0.52 17.57 2.64
CA ILE A 82 1.83 18.09 2.23
C ILE A 82 2.35 19.11 3.27
N ALA A 83 1.49 19.99 3.76
CA ALA A 83 1.84 20.95 4.81
C ALA A 83 2.31 20.25 6.10
N GLU A 84 1.63 19.18 6.53
CA GLU A 84 2.07 18.38 7.68
C GLU A 84 3.41 17.67 7.44
N LEU A 85 3.62 17.10 6.26
CA LEU A 85 4.90 16.49 5.89
C LEU A 85 6.04 17.51 5.90
N MET A 86 5.81 18.72 5.41
CA MET A 86 6.80 19.81 5.46
C MET A 86 7.14 20.24 6.89
N LYS A 87 6.15 20.28 7.81
CA LYS A 87 6.41 20.58 9.24
C LYS A 87 7.34 19.55 9.89
N GLY A 88 7.31 18.31 9.39
CA GLY A 88 8.18 17.22 9.85
C GLY A 88 9.46 17.03 9.05
N ASP A 89 9.75 17.87 8.06
CA ASP A 89 10.87 17.70 7.10
C ASP A 89 10.84 16.33 6.38
N LEU A 90 9.63 15.83 6.12
CA LEU A 90 9.40 14.52 5.49
C LEU A 90 9.10 14.60 4.00
N LEU A 91 8.82 15.80 3.46
CA LEU A 91 8.69 16.01 2.02
C LEU A 91 10.07 16.29 1.43
N PRO A 92 10.64 15.40 0.61
CA PRO A 92 12.05 15.50 0.23
C PRO A 92 12.33 16.69 -0.71
N HIS A 93 11.37 17.06 -1.56
CA HIS A 93 11.58 18.07 -2.60
C HIS A 93 10.48 19.14 -2.60
N PRO A 94 10.36 19.99 -1.56
CA PRO A 94 9.35 21.04 -1.52
C PRO A 94 9.46 22.04 -2.67
N GLY A 95 10.67 22.20 -3.25
CA GLY A 95 10.94 23.05 -4.40
C GLY A 95 10.47 22.50 -5.76
N ALA A 96 9.97 21.27 -5.83
CA ALA A 96 9.54 20.66 -7.09
C ALA A 96 8.43 21.48 -7.76
N ARG A 97 8.66 21.88 -9.02
CA ARG A 97 7.79 22.77 -9.79
C ARG A 97 6.47 22.09 -10.15
N THR A 98 5.38 22.83 -10.13
CA THR A 98 4.04 22.34 -10.50
C THR A 98 3.46 23.06 -11.73
N VAL A 99 2.29 22.59 -12.19
CA VAL A 99 1.61 23.10 -13.41
C VAL A 99 1.22 24.58 -13.33
N ASN A 100 1.01 25.13 -12.12
CA ASN A 100 0.64 26.53 -11.93
C ASN A 100 1.86 27.48 -11.88
N GLY A 101 3.07 26.95 -12.07
CA GLY A 101 4.32 27.71 -12.06
C GLY A 101 4.99 27.85 -10.70
N LYS A 102 4.28 27.56 -9.60
CA LYS A 102 4.83 27.53 -8.23
C LYS A 102 5.35 26.14 -7.87
N SER A 103 6.18 26.05 -6.82
CA SER A 103 6.59 24.78 -6.22
C SER A 103 5.46 24.13 -5.43
N ILE A 104 5.56 22.82 -5.19
CA ILE A 104 4.60 22.07 -4.38
C ILE A 104 4.54 22.58 -2.93
N GLY A 105 5.69 23.04 -2.40
CA GLY A 105 5.78 23.65 -1.08
C GLY A 105 5.05 24.98 -1.01
N GLU A 106 5.28 25.89 -1.95
CA GLU A 106 4.57 27.18 -2.03
C GLU A 106 3.05 27.01 -2.18
N ASN A 107 2.61 25.96 -2.87
CA ASN A 107 1.18 25.67 -3.03
C ASN A 107 0.52 25.13 -1.76
N SER A 108 1.30 24.59 -0.82
CA SER A 108 0.82 23.94 0.40
C SER A 108 1.16 24.75 1.66
N GLU A 109 1.94 25.81 1.52
CA GLU A 109 2.30 26.71 2.60
C GLU A 109 1.06 27.40 3.19
N GLY A 110 0.93 27.37 4.52
CA GLY A 110 -0.18 28.00 5.23
C GLY A 110 -1.53 27.31 5.09
N VAL A 111 -1.63 26.17 4.38
CA VAL A 111 -2.87 25.39 4.33
C VAL A 111 -3.18 24.81 5.71
N ALA A 112 -4.37 25.10 6.22
CA ALA A 112 -4.84 24.59 7.49
C ALA A 112 -5.33 23.14 7.37
N ASN A 113 -5.03 22.35 8.39
CA ASN A 113 -5.71 21.10 8.66
C ASN A 113 -6.95 21.41 9.52
N GLU A 114 -8.12 21.39 8.89
CA GLU A 114 -9.39 21.78 9.51
C GLU A 114 -9.98 20.66 10.39
N ASN A 115 -9.48 19.42 10.26
CA ASN A 115 -9.93 18.29 11.07
C ASN A 115 -8.78 17.31 11.41
N PRO A 116 -8.15 17.48 12.58
CA PRO A 116 -7.05 16.61 13.04
C PRO A 116 -7.42 15.15 13.32
N ASP A 117 -8.71 14.78 13.32
CA ASP A 117 -9.11 13.38 13.43
C ASP A 117 -9.06 12.66 12.07
N VAL A 118 -9.18 13.42 10.98
CA VAL A 118 -9.12 12.94 9.59
C VAL A 118 -7.69 13.01 9.04
N ILE A 119 -7.01 14.14 9.23
CA ILE A 119 -5.59 14.30 8.85
C ILE A 119 -4.79 14.45 10.15
N ARG A 120 -3.96 13.47 10.46
CA ARG A 120 -3.11 13.48 11.65
C ARG A 120 -1.85 14.30 11.41
N SER A 121 -1.30 14.84 12.49
CA SER A 121 0.03 15.46 12.45
C SER A 121 1.13 14.39 12.43
N VAL A 122 2.30 14.77 11.94
CA VAL A 122 3.51 13.92 11.96
C VAL A 122 3.92 13.49 13.38
N ALA A 123 3.56 14.28 14.40
CA ALA A 123 3.84 13.97 15.81
C ALA A 123 2.85 12.97 16.43
N LYS A 124 1.64 12.85 15.87
CA LYS A 124 0.60 11.92 16.35
C LYS A 124 -0.07 11.15 15.19
N PRO A 125 0.73 10.45 14.36
CA PRO A 125 0.22 9.75 13.18
C PRO A 125 -0.65 8.55 13.57
N LEU A 126 -1.38 7.98 12.61
CA LEU A 126 -2.10 6.71 12.82
C LEU A 126 -1.13 5.54 12.99
N LYS A 127 -0.06 5.53 12.18
CA LYS A 127 1.00 4.52 12.21
C LYS A 127 2.34 5.21 11.95
N ALA A 128 3.39 4.75 12.62
CA ALA A 128 4.73 5.32 12.45
C ALA A 128 5.31 5.05 11.05
N ASN A 129 5.03 3.88 10.48
CA ASN A 129 5.47 3.47 9.14
C ASN A 129 4.25 2.99 8.35
N ALA A 130 4.10 3.49 7.13
CA ALA A 130 2.94 3.22 6.28
C ALA A 130 3.30 2.80 4.86
N GLY A 131 4.55 2.99 4.47
CA GLY A 131 4.98 2.74 3.10
C GLY A 131 5.05 1.26 2.74
N PHE A 132 5.55 1.03 1.54
CA PHE A 132 5.66 -0.28 0.95
C PHE A 132 6.99 -0.95 1.30
N ILE A 133 6.95 -2.26 1.49
CA ILE A 133 8.15 -3.10 1.48
C ILE A 133 8.21 -3.77 0.12
N ASN A 134 9.38 -3.73 -0.52
CA ASN A 134 9.70 -4.49 -1.72
C ASN A 134 10.42 -5.79 -1.32
N LEU A 135 9.74 -6.90 -1.49
CA LEU A 135 10.23 -8.24 -1.19
C LEU A 135 10.86 -8.86 -2.43
N ARG A 136 11.91 -9.67 -2.24
CA ARG A 136 12.61 -10.40 -3.29
C ARG A 136 12.95 -11.80 -2.79
N GLY A 137 13.05 -12.77 -3.69
CA GLY A 137 13.44 -14.13 -3.32
C GLY A 137 13.40 -15.10 -4.50
N ASN A 138 13.35 -16.40 -4.18
CA ASN A 138 13.23 -17.46 -5.17
C ASN A 138 11.83 -17.57 -5.80
N LEU A 139 10.81 -16.92 -5.21
CA LEU A 139 9.44 -16.91 -5.75
C LEU A 139 9.19 -15.77 -6.75
N PHE A 140 9.85 -14.63 -6.57
CA PHE A 140 9.68 -13.43 -7.38
C PHE A 140 10.90 -12.51 -7.28
N ASP A 141 11.18 -11.78 -8.36
CA ASP A 141 12.26 -10.78 -8.38
C ASP A 141 11.91 -9.49 -7.63
N SER A 142 10.62 -9.18 -7.51
CA SER A 142 10.06 -8.03 -6.79
C SER A 142 8.56 -8.26 -6.51
N ALA A 143 8.13 -7.97 -5.29
CA ALA A 143 6.73 -7.94 -4.88
C ALA A 143 6.53 -6.88 -3.78
N ILE A 144 5.39 -6.20 -3.78
CA ILE A 144 5.07 -5.12 -2.86
C ILE A 144 4.10 -5.60 -1.78
N MET A 145 4.42 -5.28 -0.52
CA MET A 145 3.49 -5.41 0.61
C MET A 145 3.17 -4.04 1.20
N LYS A 146 1.88 -3.78 1.46
CA LYS A 146 1.42 -2.56 2.14
C LYS A 146 1.41 -2.74 3.66
N THR A 147 2.38 -2.13 4.33
CA THR A 147 2.53 -2.25 5.79
C THR A 147 1.41 -1.57 6.57
N SER A 148 0.82 -0.50 6.01
CA SER A 148 -0.29 0.20 6.67
C SER A 148 -1.55 -0.68 6.80
N GLY A 149 -1.70 -1.71 5.98
CA GLY A 149 -2.82 -2.67 6.05
C GLY A 149 -2.67 -3.76 7.13
N ILE A 150 -1.49 -3.87 7.77
CA ILE A 150 -1.26 -4.89 8.80
C ILE A 150 -2.11 -4.56 10.04
N SER A 151 -3.11 -5.40 10.32
CA SER A 151 -3.97 -5.28 11.50
C SER A 151 -3.25 -5.77 12.76
N PRO A 152 -3.70 -5.35 13.96
CA PRO A 152 -3.18 -5.91 15.22
C PRO A 152 -3.33 -7.43 15.30
N GLU A 153 -4.46 -7.96 14.81
CA GLU A 153 -4.72 -9.41 14.75
C GLU A 153 -3.68 -10.13 13.86
N PHE A 154 -3.42 -9.59 12.66
CA PHE A 154 -2.43 -10.17 11.74
C PHE A 154 -1.02 -10.11 12.33
N ARG A 155 -0.65 -8.97 12.92
CA ARG A 155 0.65 -8.79 13.56
C ARG A 155 0.87 -9.78 14.69
N GLU A 156 -0.09 -9.90 15.60
CA GLU A 156 0.01 -10.81 16.73
C GLU A 156 0.14 -12.27 16.30
N ARG A 157 -0.65 -12.68 15.29
CA ARG A 157 -0.65 -14.06 14.81
C ARG A 157 0.61 -14.42 14.02
N TYR A 158 1.09 -13.52 13.16
CA TYR A 158 2.06 -13.85 12.13
C TYR A 158 3.42 -13.18 12.27
N LEU A 159 3.53 -12.04 12.97
CA LEU A 159 4.74 -11.21 12.96
C LEU A 159 5.37 -11.04 14.36
N SER A 160 4.77 -11.61 15.41
CA SER A 160 5.20 -11.46 16.80
C SER A 160 6.10 -12.61 17.32
N ASN A 161 6.59 -13.52 16.46
CA ASN A 161 7.46 -14.61 16.89
C ASN A 161 8.80 -14.06 17.44
N PRO A 162 9.14 -14.26 18.74
CA PRO A 162 10.37 -13.70 19.32
C PRO A 162 11.66 -14.25 18.71
N ARG A 163 11.62 -15.41 18.06
CA ARG A 163 12.78 -16.02 17.40
C ARG A 163 12.97 -15.52 15.97
N ASP A 164 11.93 -14.98 15.36
CA ASP A 164 11.93 -14.49 13.98
C ASP A 164 10.87 -13.38 13.81
N PRO A 165 11.15 -12.17 14.34
CA PRO A 165 10.19 -11.06 14.33
C PRO A 165 9.99 -10.52 12.91
N GLU A 166 8.77 -10.04 12.61
CA GLU A 166 8.36 -9.58 11.27
C GLU A 166 8.42 -10.65 10.16
N ALA A 167 8.39 -11.93 10.53
CA ALA A 167 8.40 -13.05 9.58
C ALA A 167 7.32 -14.09 9.92
N PHE A 168 6.74 -14.69 8.87
CA PHE A 168 5.79 -15.79 8.98
C PHE A 168 6.19 -16.95 8.06
N GLU A 169 5.89 -18.17 8.49
CA GLU A 169 6.07 -19.41 7.73
C GLU A 169 4.76 -20.19 7.78
N GLY A 170 4.44 -20.92 6.71
CA GLY A 170 3.16 -21.58 6.57
C GLY A 170 3.05 -22.50 5.36
N ASN A 171 2.04 -23.36 5.37
CA ASN A 171 1.73 -24.24 4.25
C ASN A 171 1.17 -23.43 3.08
N ALA A 172 1.62 -23.71 1.86
CA ALA A 172 1.13 -23.01 0.67
C ALA A 172 -0.17 -23.65 0.14
N MET A 173 -1.24 -22.88 0.05
CA MET A 173 -2.46 -23.23 -0.67
C MET A 173 -2.55 -22.41 -1.96
N VAL A 174 -2.30 -23.05 -3.09
CA VAL A 174 -2.23 -22.38 -4.41
C VAL A 174 -3.56 -22.49 -5.12
N PHE A 175 -4.04 -21.37 -5.67
CA PHE A 175 -5.20 -21.27 -6.54
C PHE A 175 -4.81 -20.75 -7.93
N ASP A 176 -5.33 -21.42 -8.95
CA ASP A 176 -5.16 -21.07 -10.37
C ASP A 176 -6.30 -20.14 -10.82
N GLY A 177 -6.20 -18.86 -10.43
CA GLY A 177 -7.20 -17.84 -10.72
C GLY A 177 -8.38 -17.80 -9.73
N PRO A 178 -9.23 -16.75 -9.83
CA PRO A 178 -10.32 -16.52 -8.88
C PRO A 178 -11.41 -17.59 -8.94
N GLU A 179 -11.67 -18.20 -10.09
CA GLU A 179 -12.66 -19.27 -10.23
C GLU A 179 -12.26 -20.52 -9.42
N ASP A 180 -10.98 -20.89 -9.47
CA ASP A 180 -10.45 -22.02 -8.72
C ASP A 180 -10.42 -21.72 -7.20
N TYR A 181 -10.08 -20.50 -6.83
CA TYR A 181 -10.22 -20.01 -5.45
C TYR A 181 -11.65 -20.17 -4.93
N HIS A 182 -12.65 -19.65 -5.64
CA HIS A 182 -14.04 -19.76 -5.22
C HIS A 182 -14.56 -21.20 -5.19
N ALA A 183 -14.04 -22.09 -6.06
CA ALA A 183 -14.43 -23.49 -6.09
C ALA A 183 -13.87 -24.30 -4.90
N ARG A 184 -12.68 -23.96 -4.39
CA ARG A 184 -11.94 -24.80 -3.44
C ARG A 184 -11.75 -24.21 -2.05
N ILE A 185 -11.87 -22.89 -1.85
CA ILE A 185 -11.52 -22.25 -0.57
C ILE A 185 -12.28 -22.84 0.64
N ASP A 186 -13.55 -23.21 0.47
CA ASP A 186 -14.39 -23.75 1.55
C ASP A 186 -14.40 -25.28 1.64
N ASP A 187 -13.65 -25.99 0.78
CA ASP A 187 -13.56 -27.45 0.81
C ASP A 187 -12.68 -27.91 1.99
N PRO A 188 -13.24 -28.61 3.01
CA PRO A 188 -12.46 -29.07 4.16
C PRO A 188 -11.33 -30.04 3.79
N ALA A 189 -11.41 -30.69 2.63
CA ALA A 189 -10.35 -31.59 2.15
C ALA A 189 -9.06 -30.84 1.81
N GLN A 190 -9.11 -29.51 1.60
CA GLN A 190 -7.91 -28.69 1.38
C GLN A 190 -7.08 -28.51 2.66
N GLY A 191 -7.64 -28.77 3.85
CA GLY A 191 -6.91 -28.73 5.11
C GLY A 191 -6.35 -27.34 5.49
N ILE A 192 -6.99 -26.26 5.02
CA ILE A 192 -6.54 -24.88 5.28
C ILE A 192 -6.73 -24.55 6.77
N ASP A 193 -5.66 -24.10 7.42
CA ASP A 193 -5.62 -23.69 8.83
C ASP A 193 -5.19 -22.22 8.99
N GLU A 194 -5.11 -21.75 10.23
CA GLU A 194 -4.70 -20.37 10.54
C GLU A 194 -3.27 -20.01 10.14
N HIS A 195 -2.42 -20.98 9.79
CA HIS A 195 -1.03 -20.75 9.37
C HIS A 195 -0.83 -21.02 7.86
N THR A 196 -1.92 -21.29 7.14
CA THR A 196 -1.86 -21.49 5.70
C THR A 196 -1.68 -20.14 4.98
N ILE A 197 -0.79 -20.11 4.00
CA ILE A 197 -0.54 -18.97 3.13
C ILE A 197 -1.29 -19.22 1.82
N LEU A 198 -2.18 -18.30 1.46
CA LEU A 198 -2.97 -18.38 0.23
C LEU A 198 -2.17 -17.78 -0.94
N PHE A 199 -2.02 -18.54 -2.01
CA PHE A 199 -1.33 -18.13 -3.23
C PHE A 199 -2.30 -18.01 -4.39
N MET A 200 -2.35 -16.84 -5.03
CA MET A 200 -3.08 -16.60 -6.27
C MET A 200 -2.08 -16.51 -7.43
N ARG A 201 -2.12 -17.45 -8.37
CA ARG A 201 -1.26 -17.42 -9.55
C ARG A 201 -2.06 -17.41 -10.85
N GLY A 202 -1.42 -16.95 -11.93
CA GLY A 202 -2.10 -16.77 -13.21
C GLY A 202 -2.98 -15.52 -13.24
N ALA A 203 -2.84 -14.62 -12.27
CA ALA A 203 -3.61 -13.40 -12.15
C ALA A 203 -2.85 -12.15 -12.67
N GLY A 204 -1.60 -12.32 -13.11
CA GLY A 204 -0.75 -11.24 -13.61
C GLY A 204 -1.09 -10.73 -15.02
N PRO A 205 -0.28 -9.79 -15.57
CA PRO A 205 -0.55 -9.13 -16.86
C PRO A 205 -0.72 -10.08 -18.05
N VAL A 206 0.03 -11.18 -18.08
CA VAL A 206 -0.05 -12.20 -19.15
C VAL A 206 -0.99 -13.33 -18.76
N GLY A 207 -0.92 -13.79 -17.51
CA GLY A 207 -1.69 -14.93 -17.03
C GLY A 207 -3.20 -14.71 -17.08
N TYR A 208 -3.67 -13.52 -16.66
CA TYR A 208 -5.11 -13.31 -16.48
C TYR A 208 -5.90 -13.08 -17.77
N PRO A 209 -5.56 -12.16 -18.70
CA PRO A 209 -4.57 -11.08 -18.81
C PRO A 209 -4.99 -9.72 -18.21
N GLY A 210 -4.04 -8.78 -18.09
CA GLY A 210 -4.28 -7.39 -17.63
C GLY A 210 -3.99 -7.12 -16.15
N GLY A 211 -3.65 -8.14 -15.36
CA GLY A 211 -3.34 -8.03 -13.93
C GLY A 211 -4.61 -7.82 -13.11
N ALA A 212 -5.26 -8.90 -12.69
CA ALA A 212 -6.56 -8.86 -11.99
C ALA A 212 -6.42 -8.48 -10.51
N GLU A 213 -7.45 -7.84 -9.95
CA GLU A 213 -7.52 -7.47 -8.53
C GLU A 213 -8.15 -8.60 -7.70
N VAL A 214 -7.39 -9.68 -7.47
CA VAL A 214 -7.90 -10.94 -6.90
C VAL A 214 -7.03 -11.55 -5.78
N VAL A 215 -5.91 -10.92 -5.43
CA VAL A 215 -4.99 -11.48 -4.42
C VAL A 215 -5.50 -11.29 -2.98
N ASN A 216 -6.46 -10.38 -2.75
CA ASN A 216 -7.11 -10.15 -1.46
C ASN A 216 -8.12 -11.25 -1.08
N MET A 217 -7.66 -12.50 -1.08
CA MET A 217 -8.43 -13.67 -0.71
C MET A 217 -8.84 -13.62 0.77
N GLN A 218 -9.99 -14.22 1.08
CA GLN A 218 -10.50 -14.35 2.44
C GLN A 218 -10.17 -15.75 2.98
N PRO A 219 -10.03 -15.90 4.31
CA PRO A 219 -9.99 -17.21 4.92
C PRO A 219 -11.26 -18.01 4.60
N PRO A 220 -11.22 -19.35 4.62
CA PRO A 220 -12.42 -20.18 4.53
C PRO A 220 -13.46 -19.80 5.59
N ALA A 221 -14.74 -19.99 5.29
CA ALA A 221 -15.85 -19.60 6.15
C ALA A 221 -15.75 -20.22 7.57
N TYR A 222 -15.17 -21.42 7.69
CA TYR A 222 -14.96 -22.06 8.98
C TYR A 222 -13.85 -21.43 9.83
N LEU A 223 -12.86 -20.75 9.24
CA LEU A 223 -11.85 -19.97 9.97
C LEU A 223 -12.41 -18.60 10.36
N ILE A 224 -13.17 -17.96 9.48
CA ILE A 224 -13.87 -16.69 9.79
C ILE A 224 -14.78 -16.88 11.00
N LYS A 225 -15.55 -17.98 11.06
CA LYS A 225 -16.39 -18.32 12.22
C LYS A 225 -15.62 -18.52 13.52
N LYS A 226 -14.31 -18.81 13.45
CA LYS A 226 -13.41 -18.91 14.61
C LYS A 226 -12.74 -17.58 14.96
N GLY A 227 -13.07 -16.49 14.28
CA GLY A 227 -12.49 -15.16 14.51
C GLY A 227 -11.14 -14.95 13.82
N ILE A 228 -10.82 -15.74 12.80
CA ILE A 228 -9.65 -15.53 11.93
C ILE A 228 -10.13 -14.79 10.69
N HIS A 229 -9.85 -13.49 10.62
CA HIS A 229 -10.39 -12.64 9.54
C HIS A 229 -9.42 -12.47 8.37
N ALA A 230 -8.15 -12.81 8.55
CA ALA A 230 -7.12 -12.69 7.54
C ALA A 230 -6.08 -13.83 7.62
N LEU A 231 -5.76 -14.38 6.45
CA LEU A 231 -4.58 -15.22 6.22
C LEU A 231 -3.56 -14.43 5.40
N ALA A 232 -2.29 -14.83 5.45
CA ALA A 232 -1.28 -14.28 4.56
C ALA A 232 -1.63 -14.63 3.10
N CYS A 233 -1.63 -13.62 2.23
CA CYS A 233 -1.96 -13.75 0.82
C CYS A 233 -0.80 -13.29 -0.04
N ILE A 234 -0.45 -14.07 -1.06
CA ILE A 234 0.63 -13.79 -2.01
C ILE A 234 0.09 -14.04 -3.43
N GLY A 235 0.44 -13.21 -4.41
CA GLY A 235 0.06 -13.53 -5.78
C GLY A 235 0.72 -12.67 -6.84
N ASP A 236 0.60 -13.11 -8.09
CA ASP A 236 1.11 -12.40 -9.27
C ASP A 236 0.11 -11.38 -9.85
N GLY A 237 -1.07 -11.29 -9.24
CA GLY A 237 -2.11 -10.31 -9.54
C GLY A 237 -1.94 -9.01 -8.75
N ARG A 238 -3.06 -8.29 -8.59
CA ARG A 238 -3.16 -7.06 -7.82
C ARG A 238 -4.27 -7.21 -6.79
N GLN A 239 -4.57 -6.12 -6.09
CA GLN A 239 -5.81 -5.99 -5.33
C GLN A 239 -6.32 -4.55 -5.42
N SER A 240 -7.59 -4.36 -5.07
CA SER A 240 -8.17 -3.02 -4.99
C SER A 240 -7.42 -2.16 -3.98
N GLY A 241 -7.28 -0.86 -4.27
CA GLY A 241 -6.78 0.11 -3.30
C GLY A 241 -7.64 0.24 -2.04
N THR A 242 -8.90 -0.23 -2.12
CA THR A 242 -9.84 -0.31 -0.99
C THR A 242 -9.70 -1.61 -0.18
N SER A 243 -8.74 -2.47 -0.50
CA SER A 243 -8.47 -3.66 0.30
C SER A 243 -7.73 -3.30 1.59
N GLY A 244 -8.25 -3.79 2.72
CA GLY A 244 -7.56 -3.79 4.00
C GLY A 244 -6.62 -4.98 4.20
N SER A 245 -6.55 -5.91 3.25
CA SER A 245 -5.71 -7.11 3.39
C SER A 245 -4.22 -6.78 3.21
N PRO A 246 -3.34 -7.21 4.14
CA PRO A 246 -1.89 -7.03 4.04
C PRO A 246 -1.26 -8.09 3.12
N SER A 247 -1.69 -8.13 1.85
CA SER A 247 -1.18 -9.07 0.85
C SER A 247 0.20 -8.67 0.30
N ILE A 248 0.92 -9.65 -0.24
CA ILE A 248 2.12 -9.47 -1.08
C ILE A 248 1.69 -9.57 -2.55
N LEU A 249 1.94 -8.52 -3.34
CA LEU A 249 1.40 -8.28 -4.69
C LEU A 249 2.48 -8.00 -5.73
#